data_AF-B8BVI1-F1
#
_entry.id   AF-B8BVI1-F1
#
_cell.length_a   1.000
_cell.length_b   1.000
_cell.length_c   1.000
_cell.angle_alpha   90.00
_cell.angle_beta   90.00
_cell.angle_gamma   90.00
#
_symmetry.space_group_name_H-M   'P 1'
#
loop_
_entity.id
_entity.type
_entity.pdbx_description
1 polymer ?
#
loop_
_entity_poly.entity_id
_entity_poly.type
_entity_poly.pdbx_seq_one_letter_code
_entity_poly.pdbx_strand_id
1 'polypeptide(L)'
;MMKLAVFASLIAGSSAFAPAQVGRASTSVQAFENEIGVLPPTGFFDPAGLSDGISQEKFDSYRLAELKHGRAAMLAVLGYVAPETYRFGYDLIPGELSTNDIPNGVAAIKAIPFGGWAQMIAFVGCVETYGWFTSPTGVLDLPDDILAKRQTAELQHGRLAMLAFLELIRHDSQNLAQPGFDGLDNLITGLPFLYN
;
A
#
# COMPACT_ATOMS: atom_id res chain seq x y z
N MET A 1 23.07 -6.78 80.63
CA MET A 1 23.63 -6.75 79.26
C MET A 1 22.97 -7.80 78.36
N MET A 2 21.64 -7.75 78.17
CA MET A 2 20.90 -8.76 77.40
C MET A 2 19.61 -8.19 76.75
N LYS A 3 19.63 -6.92 76.35
CA LYS A 3 18.48 -6.24 75.70
C LYS A 3 18.82 -5.52 74.40
N LEU A 4 20.09 -5.48 74.00
CA LEU A 4 20.56 -4.81 72.78
C LEU A 4 20.81 -5.78 71.60
N ALA A 5 20.95 -7.09 71.88
CA ALA A 5 21.20 -8.09 70.83
C ALA A 5 19.94 -8.55 70.07
N VAL A 6 18.73 -8.32 70.62
CA VAL A 6 17.47 -8.76 70.00
C VAL A 6 16.98 -7.78 68.92
N PHE A 7 17.38 -6.51 68.96
CA PHE A 7 16.96 -5.53 67.95
C PHE A 7 17.79 -5.58 66.65
N ALA A 8 18.96 -6.21 66.66
CA ALA A 8 19.85 -6.28 65.49
C ALA A 8 19.51 -7.43 64.52
N SER A 9 18.72 -8.43 64.93
CA SER A 9 18.32 -9.55 64.07
C SER A 9 17.07 -9.29 63.21
N LEU A 10 16.40 -8.15 63.41
CA LEU A 10 15.19 -7.78 62.65
C LEU A 10 15.44 -7.00 61.36
N ILE A 11 16.70 -6.65 61.06
CA ILE A 11 17.05 -5.85 59.86
C ILE A 11 17.66 -6.72 58.74
N ALA A 12 17.90 -8.01 58.98
CA ALA A 12 18.59 -8.90 58.04
C ALA A 12 17.65 -9.94 57.36
N GLY A 13 16.47 -9.51 56.88
CA GLY A 13 15.45 -10.47 56.42
C GLY A 13 14.60 -10.08 55.19
N SER A 14 14.90 -9.01 54.47
CA SER A 14 14.15 -8.63 53.25
C SER A 14 15.04 -8.68 52.02
N SER A 15 15.44 -9.88 51.63
CA SER A 15 15.94 -10.15 50.29
C SER A 15 15.29 -11.44 49.78
N ALA A 16 14.90 -11.44 48.51
CA ALA A 16 14.40 -12.58 47.74
C ALA A 16 12.89 -12.85 47.75
N PHE A 17 12.09 -11.86 47.35
CA PHE A 17 10.95 -12.10 46.44
C PHE A 17 10.82 -10.89 45.49
N ALA A 18 11.78 -10.77 44.58
CA ALA A 18 11.52 -10.04 43.35
C ALA A 18 10.64 -10.95 42.47
N PRO A 19 9.55 -10.45 41.85
CA PRO A 19 8.83 -11.27 40.89
C PRO A 19 9.83 -11.68 39.81
N ALA A 20 9.96 -12.98 39.57
CA ALA A 20 10.71 -13.46 38.42
C ALA A 20 10.17 -12.70 37.21
N GLN A 21 11.04 -11.96 36.53
CA GLN A 21 10.72 -11.46 35.21
C GLN A 21 10.49 -12.71 34.37
N VAL A 22 9.22 -13.11 34.26
CA VAL A 22 8.77 -13.97 33.19
C VAL A 22 9.15 -13.19 31.95
N GLY A 23 10.27 -13.57 31.33
CA GLY A 23 10.62 -13.06 30.04
C GLY A 23 9.37 -13.20 29.20
N ARG A 24 8.81 -12.08 28.74
CA ARG A 24 7.84 -12.13 27.65
C ARG A 24 8.57 -12.86 26.54
N ALA A 25 8.26 -14.14 26.36
CA ALA A 25 8.56 -14.81 25.12
C ALA A 25 7.97 -13.89 24.04
N SER A 26 8.82 -13.42 23.15
CA SER A 26 8.43 -12.62 21.99
C SER A 26 7.58 -13.50 21.10
N THR A 27 6.30 -13.61 21.41
CA THR A 27 5.29 -14.31 20.60
C THR A 27 4.83 -13.45 19.41
N SER A 28 5.43 -12.28 19.17
CA SER A 28 5.04 -11.37 18.11
C SER A 28 5.32 -11.92 16.71
N VAL A 29 6.42 -12.66 16.52
CA VAL A 29 6.79 -13.15 15.18
C VAL A 29 5.89 -14.29 14.72
N GLN A 30 5.49 -15.20 15.62
CA GLN A 30 4.65 -16.36 15.25
C GLN A 30 3.16 -16.05 15.12
N ALA A 31 2.69 -14.88 15.56
CA ALA A 31 1.27 -14.57 15.56
C ALA A 31 0.70 -14.31 14.14
N PHE A 32 1.55 -13.88 13.19
CA PHE A 32 1.12 -13.42 11.87
C PHE A 32 1.61 -14.30 10.70
N GLU A 33 2.27 -15.42 10.98
CA GLU A 33 2.85 -16.31 9.94
C GLU A 33 1.79 -17.03 9.09
N ASN A 34 0.54 -17.14 9.58
CA ASN A 34 -0.57 -17.77 8.86
C ASN A 34 -1.53 -16.76 8.21
N GLU A 35 -1.21 -15.47 8.22
CA GLU A 35 -2.06 -14.43 7.65
C GLU A 35 -2.01 -14.43 6.12
N ILE A 36 -3.09 -13.96 5.50
CA ILE A 36 -3.19 -13.79 4.05
C ILE A 36 -2.00 -12.95 3.56
N GLY A 37 -1.35 -13.32 2.45
CA GLY A 37 -0.21 -12.56 1.90
C GLY A 37 1.18 -12.98 2.38
N VAL A 38 1.29 -13.98 3.25
CA VAL A 38 2.55 -14.66 3.55
C VAL A 38 2.85 -15.68 2.45
N LEU A 39 4.01 -15.56 1.80
CA LEU A 39 4.36 -16.34 0.62
C LEU A 39 5.82 -16.82 0.69
N PRO A 40 6.12 -18.06 0.27
CA PRO A 40 7.50 -18.49 0.03
C PRO A 40 8.09 -17.73 -1.19
N PRO A 41 9.39 -17.39 -1.22
CA PRO A 41 10.48 -17.78 -0.31
C PRO A 41 10.68 -16.86 0.91
N THR A 42 10.03 -15.70 0.97
CA THR A 42 10.28 -14.69 2.01
C THR A 42 9.51 -14.94 3.31
N GLY A 43 8.45 -15.76 3.28
CA GLY A 43 7.61 -15.99 4.45
C GLY A 43 7.01 -14.68 4.97
N PHE A 44 6.94 -14.53 6.29
CA PHE A 44 6.53 -13.30 6.95
C PHE A 44 7.66 -12.27 6.86
N PHE A 45 7.49 -11.25 6.01
CA PHE A 45 8.50 -10.24 5.73
C PHE A 45 8.24 -8.95 6.53
N ASP A 46 8.91 -8.83 7.68
CA ASP A 46 8.94 -7.62 8.49
C ASP A 46 10.37 -7.30 8.99
N PRO A 47 11.22 -6.72 8.13
CA PRO A 47 12.60 -6.40 8.52
C PRO A 47 12.69 -5.22 9.51
N ALA A 48 11.62 -4.41 9.64
CA ALA A 48 11.59 -3.22 10.49
C ALA A 48 10.95 -3.47 11.87
N GLY A 49 10.45 -4.68 12.13
CA GLY A 49 9.78 -5.03 13.39
C GLY A 49 8.51 -4.23 13.64
N LEU A 50 7.81 -3.79 12.59
CA LEU A 50 6.59 -2.99 12.70
C LEU A 50 5.42 -3.78 13.31
N SER A 51 5.50 -5.11 13.27
CA SER A 51 4.56 -6.05 13.87
C SER A 51 4.91 -6.46 15.31
N ASP A 52 6.05 -6.00 15.84
CA ASP A 52 6.46 -6.34 17.20
C ASP A 52 5.67 -5.56 18.26
N GLY A 53 4.91 -6.28 19.08
CA GLY A 53 4.18 -5.72 20.23
C GLY A 53 2.94 -4.89 19.87
N ILE A 54 2.45 -4.96 18.63
CA ILE A 54 1.20 -4.31 18.21
C ILE A 54 -0.03 -5.17 18.49
N SER A 55 -1.18 -4.53 18.68
CA SER A 55 -2.48 -5.22 18.77
C SER A 55 -2.95 -5.70 17.38
N GLN A 56 -3.79 -6.74 17.36
CA GLN A 56 -4.41 -7.24 16.13
C GLN A 56 -5.11 -6.12 15.33
N GLU A 57 -5.84 -5.24 16.01
CA GLU A 57 -6.54 -4.11 15.37
C GLU A 57 -5.61 -3.15 14.60
N LYS A 58 -4.39 -2.96 15.11
CA LYS A 58 -3.38 -2.14 14.41
C LYS A 58 -2.82 -2.87 13.20
N PHE A 59 -2.61 -4.18 13.31
CA PHE A 59 -2.19 -5.01 12.19
C PHE A 59 -3.25 -4.99 11.07
N ASP A 60 -4.52 -5.14 11.42
CA ASP A 60 -5.65 -5.07 10.47
C ASP A 60 -5.72 -3.70 9.79
N SER A 61 -5.44 -2.62 10.53
CA SER A 61 -5.37 -1.27 9.99
C SER A 61 -4.23 -1.10 8.98
N TYR A 62 -3.05 -1.67 9.26
CA TYR A 62 -1.93 -1.67 8.31
C TYR A 62 -2.22 -2.53 7.08
N ARG A 63 -2.87 -3.68 7.25
CA ARG A 63 -3.30 -4.50 6.13
C ARG A 63 -4.33 -3.80 5.26
N LEU A 64 -5.28 -3.09 5.87
CA LEU A 64 -6.26 -2.28 5.15
C LEU A 64 -5.58 -1.14 4.38
N ALA A 65 -4.58 -0.49 4.98
CA ALA A 65 -3.78 0.52 4.29
C ALA A 65 -3.01 -0.08 3.10
N GLU A 66 -2.36 -1.23 3.28
CA GLU A 66 -1.67 -1.96 2.21
C GLU A 66 -2.62 -2.27 1.04
N LEU A 67 -3.83 -2.75 1.34
CA LEU A 67 -4.83 -3.07 0.32
C LEU A 67 -5.32 -1.82 -0.43
N LYS A 68 -5.56 -0.70 0.27
CA LYS A 68 -5.97 0.56 -0.37
C LYS A 68 -4.90 1.12 -1.29
N HIS A 69 -3.64 1.13 -0.86
CA HIS A 69 -2.52 1.59 -1.69
C HIS A 69 -2.27 0.64 -2.87
N GLY A 70 -2.36 -0.67 -2.66
CA GLY A 70 -2.24 -1.67 -3.72
C GLY A 70 -3.30 -1.51 -4.81
N ARG A 71 -4.58 -1.31 -4.43
CA ARG A 71 -5.67 -1.06 -5.39
C ARG A 71 -5.49 0.24 -6.16
N ALA A 72 -5.12 1.31 -5.46
CA ALA A 72 -4.84 2.60 -6.10
C ALA A 72 -3.67 2.47 -7.09
N ALA A 73 -2.59 1.77 -6.72
CA ALA A 73 -1.44 1.54 -7.60
C ALA A 73 -1.79 0.68 -8.82
N MET A 74 -2.60 -0.38 -8.65
CA MET A 74 -3.06 -1.20 -9.79
C MET A 74 -3.84 -0.37 -10.82
N LEU A 75 -4.76 0.50 -10.35
CA LEU A 75 -5.49 1.42 -11.23
C LEU A 75 -4.56 2.48 -11.84
N ALA A 76 -3.56 2.95 -11.09
CA ALA A 76 -2.62 3.95 -11.58
C ALA A 76 -1.71 3.39 -12.70
N VAL A 77 -1.22 2.16 -12.57
CA VAL A 77 -0.46 1.48 -13.64
C VAL A 77 -1.32 1.33 -14.89
N LEU A 78 -2.56 0.86 -14.75
CA LEU A 78 -3.49 0.79 -15.89
C LEU A 78 -3.77 2.17 -16.48
N GLY A 79 -3.88 3.20 -15.66
CA GLY A 79 -4.07 4.59 -16.07
C GLY A 79 -2.86 5.20 -16.80
N TYR A 80 -1.65 4.68 -16.59
CA TYR A 80 -0.48 5.05 -17.39
C TYR A 80 -0.47 4.36 -18.76
N VAL A 81 -0.87 3.09 -18.83
CA VAL A 81 -0.82 2.28 -20.07
C VAL A 81 -2.02 2.52 -20.99
N ALA A 82 -3.23 2.69 -20.45
CA ALA A 82 -4.44 2.79 -21.25
C ALA A 82 -4.46 4.01 -22.21
N PRO A 83 -4.05 5.23 -21.80
CA PRO A 83 -4.01 6.40 -22.68
C PRO A 83 -2.96 6.31 -23.80
N GLU A 84 -1.99 5.40 -23.68
CA GLU A 84 -1.03 5.08 -24.74
C GLU A 84 -1.69 4.23 -25.84
N THR A 85 -2.55 3.29 -25.44
CA THR A 85 -3.20 2.35 -26.37
C THR A 85 -4.44 2.94 -27.03
N TYR A 86 -5.25 3.68 -26.29
CA TYR A 86 -6.51 4.21 -26.79
C TYR A 86 -6.85 5.56 -26.17
N ARG A 87 -7.19 6.52 -27.04
CA ARG A 87 -7.73 7.82 -26.65
C ARG A 87 -9.16 7.93 -27.12
N PHE A 88 -10.02 8.45 -26.25
CA PHE A 88 -11.46 8.40 -26.44
C PHE A 88 -12.00 9.40 -27.49
N GLY A 89 -11.15 10.16 -28.17
CA GLY A 89 -11.50 10.96 -29.35
C GLY A 89 -12.58 12.02 -29.13
N TYR A 90 -12.88 12.36 -27.88
CA TYR A 90 -13.82 13.42 -27.51
C TYR A 90 -13.09 14.63 -26.93
N ASP A 91 -13.78 15.76 -26.89
CA ASP A 91 -13.27 16.99 -26.28
C ASP A 91 -13.65 17.03 -24.79
N LEU A 92 -12.66 17.16 -23.92
CA LEU A 92 -12.90 17.31 -22.48
C LEU A 92 -13.55 18.66 -22.17
N ILE A 93 -13.17 19.68 -22.94
CA ILE A 93 -13.79 21.00 -22.92
C ILE A 93 -14.20 21.32 -24.36
N PRO A 94 -15.50 21.53 -24.63
CA PRO A 94 -15.98 21.81 -25.98
C PRO A 94 -15.20 22.96 -26.63
N GLY A 95 -14.40 22.64 -27.66
CA GLY A 95 -13.64 23.62 -28.44
C GLY A 95 -12.33 24.14 -27.84
N GLU A 96 -11.90 23.66 -26.67
CA GLU A 96 -10.65 24.13 -26.02
C GLU A 96 -9.63 23.03 -25.74
N LEU A 97 -10.06 21.82 -25.36
CA LEU A 97 -9.14 20.74 -25.01
C LEU A 97 -9.66 19.39 -25.49
N SER A 98 -8.99 18.82 -26.49
CA SER A 98 -9.26 17.47 -26.97
C SER A 98 -8.48 16.43 -26.17
N THR A 99 -9.05 15.23 -26.03
CA THR A 99 -8.37 14.08 -25.38
C THR A 99 -7.07 13.69 -26.10
N ASN A 100 -6.93 14.04 -27.38
CA ASN A 100 -5.75 13.75 -28.18
C ASN A 100 -4.55 14.67 -27.89
N ASP A 101 -4.80 15.87 -27.39
CA ASP A 101 -3.77 16.89 -27.15
C ASP A 101 -3.13 16.78 -25.76
N ILE A 102 -3.66 15.90 -24.91
CA ILE A 102 -3.13 15.67 -23.57
C ILE A 102 -1.85 14.82 -23.68
N PRO A 103 -0.71 15.31 -23.16
CA PRO A 103 0.51 14.51 -23.10
C PRO A 103 0.33 13.37 -22.10
N ASN A 104 0.99 12.23 -22.34
CA ASN A 104 0.92 11.09 -21.43
C ASN A 104 1.74 11.35 -20.14
N GLY A 105 1.46 10.57 -19.09
CA GLY A 105 2.22 10.57 -17.85
C GLY A 105 2.01 11.80 -16.95
N VAL A 106 3.03 12.16 -16.17
CA VAL A 106 3.12 13.29 -15.24
C VAL A 106 2.86 14.62 -15.95
N ALA A 107 3.15 14.72 -17.24
CA ALA A 107 2.81 15.90 -18.03
C ALA A 107 1.28 16.12 -18.14
N ALA A 108 0.48 15.04 -18.16
CA ALA A 108 -0.98 15.11 -18.18
C ALA A 108 -1.55 15.86 -16.97
N ILE A 109 -0.89 15.74 -15.82
CA ILE A 109 -1.31 16.35 -14.55
C ILE A 109 -1.39 17.87 -14.68
N LYS A 110 -0.45 18.48 -15.42
CA LYS A 110 -0.39 19.93 -15.66
C LYS A 110 -1.32 20.39 -16.77
N ALA A 111 -1.67 19.50 -17.71
CA ALA A 111 -2.54 19.82 -18.84
C ALA A 111 -4.02 19.91 -18.43
N ILE A 112 -4.43 19.19 -17.38
CA ILE A 112 -5.81 19.19 -16.90
C ILE A 112 -6.10 20.49 -16.13
N PRO A 113 -7.14 21.25 -16.51
CA PRO A 113 -7.51 22.47 -15.81
C PRO A 113 -8.05 22.19 -14.42
N PHE A 114 -7.94 23.18 -13.53
CA PHE A 114 -8.34 23.05 -12.12
C PHE A 114 -9.79 22.57 -11.92
N GLY A 115 -10.70 22.96 -12.82
CA GLY A 115 -12.10 22.51 -12.78
C GLY A 115 -12.24 20.98 -12.86
N GLY A 116 -11.43 20.32 -13.70
CA GLY A 116 -11.42 18.86 -13.82
C GLY A 116 -10.90 18.19 -12.54
N TRP A 117 -9.82 18.72 -11.96
CA TRP A 117 -9.28 18.25 -10.69
C TRP A 117 -10.29 18.37 -9.54
N ALA A 118 -10.97 19.51 -9.44
CA ALA A 118 -11.99 19.73 -8.42
C ALA A 118 -13.15 18.74 -8.53
N GLN A 119 -13.62 18.45 -9.76
CA GLN A 119 -14.66 17.45 -9.99
C GLN A 119 -14.22 16.03 -9.61
N MET A 120 -13.01 15.62 -10.01
CA MET A 120 -12.46 14.30 -9.68
C MET A 120 -12.29 14.11 -8.18
N ILE A 121 -11.66 15.07 -7.50
CA ILE A 121 -11.43 15.00 -6.04
C ILE A 121 -12.75 15.05 -5.28
N ALA A 122 -13.69 15.90 -5.69
CA ALA A 122 -15.01 15.95 -5.06
C ALA A 122 -15.76 14.62 -5.23
N PHE A 123 -15.73 14.02 -6.42
CA PHE A 123 -16.37 12.73 -6.66
C PHE A 123 -15.73 11.60 -5.85
N VAL A 124 -14.40 11.48 -5.88
CA VAL A 124 -13.67 10.47 -5.09
C VAL A 124 -13.92 10.67 -3.60
N GLY A 125 -13.86 11.91 -3.11
CA GLY A 125 -14.14 12.24 -1.72
C GLY A 125 -15.57 11.90 -1.29
N CYS A 126 -16.56 12.15 -2.15
CA CYS A 126 -17.93 11.71 -1.90
C CYS A 126 -18.05 10.19 -1.85
N VAL A 127 -17.40 9.46 -2.77
CA VAL A 127 -17.42 7.98 -2.79
C VAL A 127 -16.77 7.40 -1.53
N GLU A 128 -15.63 7.92 -1.10
CA GLU A 128 -14.95 7.45 0.11
C GLU A 128 -15.71 7.80 1.40
N THR A 129 -16.36 8.96 1.46
CA THR A 129 -17.08 9.41 2.66
C THR A 129 -18.43 8.72 2.82
N TYR A 130 -19.19 8.61 1.73
CA TYR A 130 -20.55 8.07 1.78
C TYR A 130 -20.62 6.58 1.48
N GLY A 131 -19.52 5.96 1.04
CA GLY A 131 -19.48 4.53 0.72
C GLY A 131 -20.54 4.14 -0.31
N TRP A 132 -20.76 4.98 -1.32
CA TRP A 132 -21.84 4.81 -2.32
C TRP A 132 -21.78 3.42 -3.00
N PHE A 133 -20.58 2.80 -3.07
CA PHE A 133 -20.35 1.45 -3.59
C PHE A 133 -20.13 0.36 -2.52
N THR A 134 -20.42 0.64 -1.25
CA THR A 134 -20.27 -0.30 -0.12
C THR A 134 -21.48 -1.26 0.02
N SER A 135 -22.34 -1.33 -1.00
CA SER A 135 -23.39 -2.36 -1.02
C SER A 135 -22.76 -3.74 -1.07
N PRO A 136 -23.31 -4.76 -0.37
CA PRO A 136 -22.75 -6.11 -0.33
C PRO A 136 -22.73 -6.85 -1.68
N THR A 137 -23.21 -6.22 -2.75
CA THR A 137 -23.28 -6.74 -4.12
C THR A 137 -21.92 -6.99 -4.80
N GLY A 138 -20.81 -6.64 -4.16
CA GLY A 138 -19.45 -6.88 -4.66
C GLY A 138 -18.68 -7.99 -3.95
N VAL A 139 -19.22 -8.55 -2.86
CA VAL A 139 -18.62 -9.71 -2.20
C VAL A 139 -19.00 -10.92 -3.03
N LEU A 140 -18.04 -11.45 -3.79
CA LEU A 140 -18.26 -12.69 -4.50
C LEU A 140 -18.41 -13.81 -3.46
N ASP A 141 -19.59 -14.43 -3.41
CA ASP A 141 -19.88 -15.59 -2.56
C ASP A 141 -19.14 -16.82 -3.12
N LEU A 142 -17.85 -16.90 -2.79
CA LEU A 142 -16.96 -17.99 -3.17
C LEU A 142 -16.64 -18.84 -1.94
N PRO A 143 -16.31 -20.12 -2.13
CA PRO A 143 -15.80 -20.94 -1.04
C PRO A 143 -14.50 -20.33 -0.49
N ASP A 144 -14.31 -20.46 0.82
CA ASP A 144 -13.26 -19.77 1.60
C ASP A 144 -11.84 -20.05 1.06
N ASP A 145 -11.61 -21.24 0.50
CA ASP A 145 -10.32 -21.65 -0.06
C ASP A 145 -9.95 -20.90 -1.35
N ILE A 146 -10.93 -20.60 -2.21
CA ILE A 146 -10.72 -19.83 -3.43
C ILE A 146 -10.64 -18.34 -3.10
N LEU A 147 -11.41 -17.88 -2.12
CA LEU A 147 -11.41 -16.50 -1.66
C LEU A 147 -10.03 -16.11 -1.09
N ALA A 148 -9.45 -16.93 -0.22
CA ALA A 148 -8.11 -16.68 0.34
C ALA A 148 -7.02 -16.64 -0.75
N LYS A 149 -7.11 -17.51 -1.76
CA LYS A 149 -6.18 -17.49 -2.92
C LYS A 149 -6.30 -16.20 -3.72
N ARG A 150 -7.52 -15.72 -3.98
CA ARG A 150 -7.74 -14.47 -4.73
C ARG A 150 -7.30 -13.24 -3.95
N GLN A 151 -7.56 -13.19 -2.65
CA GLN A 151 -7.08 -12.11 -1.79
C GLN A 151 -5.54 -12.08 -1.74
N THR A 152 -4.90 -13.24 -1.66
CA THR A 152 -3.44 -13.34 -1.74
C THR A 152 -2.93 -12.84 -3.09
N ALA A 153 -3.58 -13.25 -4.19
CA ALA A 153 -3.24 -12.78 -5.52
C ALA A 153 -3.44 -11.26 -5.64
N GLU A 154 -4.55 -10.71 -5.16
CA GLU A 154 -4.80 -9.26 -5.15
C GLU A 154 -3.70 -8.50 -4.40
N LEU A 155 -3.29 -8.99 -3.24
CA LEU A 155 -2.22 -8.39 -2.45
C LEU A 155 -0.88 -8.45 -3.20
N GLN A 156 -0.56 -9.56 -3.86
CA GLN A 156 0.66 -9.72 -4.67
C GLN A 156 0.69 -8.75 -5.85
N HIS A 157 -0.40 -8.66 -6.62
CA HIS A 157 -0.49 -7.73 -7.74
C HIS A 157 -0.45 -6.29 -7.24
N GLY A 158 -1.05 -5.99 -6.09
CA GLY A 158 -0.96 -4.69 -5.43
C GLY A 158 0.47 -4.32 -5.04
N ARG A 159 1.22 -5.23 -4.41
CA ARG A 159 2.65 -5.03 -4.05
C ARG A 159 3.51 -4.77 -5.28
N LEU A 160 3.34 -5.59 -6.32
CA LEU A 160 4.04 -5.42 -7.59
C LEU A 160 3.69 -4.09 -8.25
N ALA A 161 2.40 -3.73 -8.28
CA ALA A 161 1.93 -2.49 -8.88
C ALA A 161 2.47 -1.25 -8.15
N MET A 162 2.62 -1.29 -6.83
CA MET A 162 3.23 -0.18 -6.07
C MET A 162 4.68 0.07 -6.51
N LEU A 163 5.47 -0.99 -6.75
CA LEU A 163 6.83 -0.86 -7.26
C LEU A 163 6.85 -0.39 -8.72
N ALA A 164 6.01 -1.00 -9.58
CA ALA A 164 5.92 -0.63 -10.99
C ALA A 164 5.49 0.83 -11.17
N PHE A 165 4.53 1.31 -10.39
CA PHE A 165 4.09 2.71 -10.43
C PHE A 165 5.20 3.68 -10.03
N LEU A 166 5.99 3.35 -9.00
CA LEU A 166 7.14 4.16 -8.60
C LEU A 166 8.19 4.24 -9.71
N GLU A 167 8.47 3.11 -10.37
CA GLU A 167 9.39 3.09 -11.51
C GLU A 167 8.86 3.91 -12.69
N LEU A 168 7.59 3.77 -13.04
CA LEU A 168 6.95 4.56 -14.09
C LEU A 168 7.05 6.07 -13.79
N ILE A 169 6.75 6.50 -12.58
CA ILE A 169 6.90 7.92 -12.18
C ILE A 169 8.36 8.35 -12.24
N ARG A 170 9.29 7.52 -11.75
CA ARG A 170 10.72 7.86 -11.75
C ARG A 170 11.22 8.07 -13.17
N HIS A 171 10.93 7.12 -14.06
CA HIS A 171 11.33 7.19 -15.47
C HIS A 171 10.68 8.38 -16.18
N ASP A 172 9.38 8.61 -15.97
CA ASP A 172 8.69 9.74 -16.59
C ASP A 172 9.22 11.10 -16.08
N SER A 173 9.47 11.21 -14.78
CA SER A 173 10.06 12.43 -14.19
C SER A 173 11.47 12.69 -14.68
N GLN A 174 12.27 11.64 -14.95
CA GLN A 174 13.62 11.77 -15.49
C GLN A 174 13.59 12.16 -16.97
N ASN A 175 12.69 11.57 -17.76
CA ASN A 175 12.47 11.93 -19.15
C ASN A 175 11.99 13.38 -19.31
N LEU A 176 11.23 13.91 -18.34
CA LEU A 176 10.84 15.32 -18.31
C LEU A 176 12.03 16.28 -18.06
N ALA A 177 13.06 15.83 -17.32
CA ALA A 177 14.22 16.65 -16.96
C ALA A 177 15.31 16.62 -18.04
N GLN A 178 15.53 15.46 -18.68
CA GLN A 178 16.45 15.30 -19.80
C GLN A 178 15.87 14.28 -20.78
N PRO A 179 15.43 14.70 -21.98
CA PRO A 179 14.91 13.77 -22.97
C PRO A 179 16.01 12.78 -23.39
N GLY A 180 15.74 11.49 -23.23
CA GLY A 180 16.63 10.38 -23.61
C GLY A 180 17.71 9.98 -22.61
N PHE A 181 17.52 10.25 -21.32
CA PHE A 181 18.44 9.85 -20.26
C PHE A 181 18.73 8.33 -20.23
N ASP A 182 17.73 7.50 -20.56
CA ASP A 182 17.82 6.03 -20.53
C ASP A 182 18.02 5.38 -21.92
N GLY A 183 18.10 6.16 -23.01
CA GLY A 183 18.15 5.64 -24.39
C GLY A 183 16.86 4.93 -24.86
N LEU A 184 15.86 4.81 -23.99
CA LEU A 184 14.47 4.57 -24.30
C LEU A 184 13.70 5.88 -24.12
N ASP A 185 13.90 6.79 -25.07
CA ASP A 185 13.12 8.04 -25.22
C ASP A 185 11.61 7.78 -25.20
N ASN A 186 11.25 6.52 -25.49
CA ASN A 186 9.92 6.01 -25.64
C ASN A 186 9.50 5.00 -24.58
N LEU A 187 10.04 4.89 -23.36
CA LEU A 187 9.59 3.80 -22.44
C LEU A 187 8.08 3.87 -22.07
N ILE A 188 7.44 5.04 -22.25
CA ILE A 188 5.98 5.30 -22.14
C ILE A 188 5.28 5.29 -23.53
N THR A 189 6.05 5.16 -24.60
CA THR A 189 5.61 4.87 -25.98
C THR A 189 6.29 3.54 -26.42
N GLY A 190 6.46 2.63 -25.45
CA GLY A 190 7.60 1.71 -25.33
C GLY A 190 7.29 0.27 -25.59
N LEU A 191 6.12 0.03 -26.16
CA LEU A 191 5.69 -1.28 -26.62
C LEU A 191 5.85 -1.30 -28.15
N PRO A 192 7.01 -1.75 -28.68
CA PRO A 192 7.27 -1.75 -30.13
C PRO A 192 6.28 -2.59 -30.95
N PHE A 193 5.40 -3.38 -30.31
CA PHE A 193 4.30 -4.08 -30.97
C PHE A 193 3.02 -3.24 -31.14
N LEU A 194 2.89 -2.09 -30.46
CA LEU A 194 1.76 -1.15 -30.63
C LEU A 194 1.99 -0.14 -31.77
N TYR A 195 3.21 -0.07 -32.31
CA TYR A 195 3.63 0.89 -33.34
C TYR A 195 4.00 0.23 -34.69
N ASN A 196 3.58 -1.02 -34.91
CA ASN A 196 3.63 -1.69 -36.23
C ASN A 196 2.27 -1.68 -36.91
#